data_AF-A0A7W9FJA2-F1
#
_entry.id   AF-A0A7W9FJA2-F1
#
_cell.length_a   1.000
_cell.length_b   1.000
_cell.length_c   1.000
_cell.angle_alpha   90.00
_cell.angle_beta   90.00
_cell.angle_gamma   90.00
#
_symmetry.space_group_name_H-M   'P 1'
#
loop_
_entity.id
_entity.type
_entity.pdbx_description
1 polymer ?
#
loop_
_entity_poly.entity_id
_entity_poly.type
_entity_poly.pdbx_seq_one_letter_code
_entity_poly.pdbx_strand_id
1 'polypeptide(L)'
;MTEPRTGPFKRGMRDVATIQSRLTHARPNNRTQAVGRYARLENERMRLQRELDNWTMRKLEAERALARIDAEIAAMRDLLLGTPDAARTPARRRRAAPKGQEALVSAPALPEPLDY
;
A
#
# COMPACT_ATOMS: atom_id res chain seq x y z
N MET A 1 -37.88 15.17 -59.68
CA MET A 1 -38.65 14.29 -58.78
C MET A 1 -38.16 12.88 -59.01
N THR A 2 -37.37 12.31 -58.09
CA THR A 2 -36.78 10.97 -58.20
C THR A 2 -37.28 10.16 -57.02
N GLU A 3 -38.14 9.18 -57.29
CA GLU A 3 -38.70 8.29 -56.27
C GLU A 3 -37.66 7.27 -55.77
N PRO A 4 -37.66 6.90 -54.48
CA PRO A 4 -36.88 5.78 -53.99
C PRO A 4 -37.55 4.46 -54.36
N ARG A 5 -36.90 3.69 -55.25
CA ARG A 5 -37.26 2.30 -55.56
C ARG A 5 -37.27 1.44 -54.29
N THR A 6 -38.45 1.17 -53.76
CA THR A 6 -38.71 0.18 -52.71
C THR A 6 -39.05 -1.16 -53.35
N GLY A 7 -38.01 -1.93 -53.67
CA GLY A 7 -38.14 -3.35 -54.03
C GLY A 7 -37.81 -4.25 -52.83
N PRO A 8 -38.39 -5.46 -52.74
CA PRO A 8 -38.12 -6.38 -51.64
C PRO A 8 -36.70 -6.96 -51.81
N PHE A 9 -35.73 -6.45 -51.04
CA PHE A 9 -34.40 -7.06 -50.97
C PHE A 9 -34.54 -8.48 -50.41
N LYS A 10 -34.25 -9.47 -51.24
CA LYS A 10 -34.11 -10.88 -50.83
C LYS A 10 -32.88 -10.96 -49.90
N ARG A 11 -33.10 -10.78 -48.59
CA ARG A 11 -32.09 -11.04 -47.56
C ARG A 11 -31.65 -12.50 -47.69
N GLY A 12 -30.36 -12.72 -47.96
CA GLY A 12 -29.81 -14.05 -48.13
C GLY A 12 -29.68 -14.76 -46.79
N MET A 13 -29.48 -16.08 -46.80
CA MET A 13 -29.22 -16.88 -45.59
C MET A 13 -27.97 -16.41 -44.82
N ARG A 14 -27.09 -15.64 -45.47
CA ARG A 14 -25.91 -14.96 -44.88
C ARG A 14 -26.26 -13.72 -44.04
N ASP A 15 -27.45 -13.15 -44.20
CA ASP A 15 -27.93 -11.99 -43.43
C ASP A 15 -28.70 -12.41 -42.17
N VAL A 16 -28.94 -13.71 -41.98
CA VAL A 16 -29.56 -14.25 -40.77
C VAL A 16 -28.50 -14.34 -39.69
N ALA A 17 -28.46 -13.35 -38.80
CA ALA A 17 -27.55 -13.35 -37.66
C ALA A 17 -27.70 -14.65 -36.87
N THR A 18 -26.64 -15.46 -36.87
CA THR A 18 -26.56 -16.69 -36.09
C THR A 18 -26.70 -16.37 -34.60
N ILE A 19 -27.12 -17.33 -33.78
CA ILE A 19 -27.20 -17.15 -32.32
C ILE A 19 -25.85 -16.69 -31.76
N GLN A 20 -24.74 -17.19 -32.31
CA GLN A 20 -23.39 -16.74 -31.99
C GLN A 20 -23.19 -15.26 -32.34
N SER A 21 -23.58 -14.80 -33.53
CA SER A 21 -23.50 -13.39 -33.94
C SER A 21 -24.36 -12.48 -33.04
N ARG A 22 -25.54 -12.96 -32.61
CA ARG A 22 -26.38 -12.21 -31.68
C ARG A 22 -25.78 -12.13 -30.27
N LEU A 23 -25.09 -13.18 -29.82
CA LEU A 23 -24.45 -13.21 -28.51
C LEU A 23 -23.17 -12.36 -28.48
N THR A 24 -22.37 -12.38 -29.56
CA THR A 24 -21.14 -11.59 -29.67
C THR A 24 -21.39 -10.09 -29.90
N HIS A 25 -22.48 -9.74 -30.58
CA HIS A 25 -22.90 -8.35 -30.78
C HIS A 25 -23.99 -7.90 -29.80
N ALA A 26 -24.35 -8.73 -28.81
CA ALA A 26 -25.27 -8.34 -27.75
C ALA A 26 -24.64 -7.18 -26.98
N ARG A 27 -25.31 -6.02 -26.98
CA ARG A 27 -24.94 -4.93 -26.07
C ARG A 27 -25.08 -5.45 -24.64
N PRO A 28 -24.06 -5.28 -23.78
CA PRO A 28 -24.15 -5.73 -22.40
C PRO A 28 -25.36 -5.07 -21.74
N ASN A 29 -26.23 -5.89 -21.15
CA ASN A 29 -27.43 -5.44 -20.45
C ASN A 29 -27.04 -4.46 -19.33
N ASN A 30 -27.92 -3.51 -19.00
CA ASN A 30 -27.70 -2.49 -17.97
C ASN A 30 -27.17 -3.08 -16.65
N ARG A 31 -27.62 -4.29 -16.28
CA ARG A 31 -27.13 -5.02 -15.10
C ARG A 31 -25.64 -5.38 -15.21
N THR A 32 -25.18 -5.89 -16.33
CA THR A 32 -23.78 -6.27 -16.55
C THR A 32 -22.87 -5.04 -16.50
N GLN A 33 -23.32 -3.92 -17.07
CA GLN A 33 -22.59 -2.65 -17.00
C GLN A 33 -22.51 -2.12 -15.57
N ALA A 34 -23.61 -2.21 -14.80
CA ALA A 34 -23.65 -1.79 -13.40
C ALA A 34 -22.70 -2.63 -12.53
N VAL A 35 -22.66 -3.95 -12.71
CA VAL A 35 -21.72 -4.85 -12.00
C VAL A 35 -20.27 -4.50 -12.32
N GLY A 36 -19.95 -4.26 -13.60
CA GLY A 36 -18.60 -3.84 -14.00
C GLY A 36 -18.19 -2.49 -13.40
N ARG A 37 -19.11 -1.53 -13.36
CA ARG A 37 -18.87 -0.22 -12.73
C ARG A 37 -18.68 -0.35 -11.21
N TYR A 38 -19.51 -1.17 -10.56
CA TYR A 38 -19.39 -1.45 -9.12
C TYR A 38 -18.02 -2.04 -8.78
N ALA A 39 -17.58 -3.06 -9.51
CA ALA A 39 -16.28 -3.69 -9.25
C ALA A 39 -15.11 -2.69 -9.40
N ARG A 40 -15.18 -1.78 -10.38
CA ARG A 40 -14.17 -0.72 -10.55
C ARG A 40 -14.15 0.24 -9.37
N LEU A 41 -15.32 0.72 -8.94
CA LEU A 41 -15.43 1.62 -7.80
C LEU A 41 -14.97 0.96 -6.49
N GLU A 42 -15.27 -0.33 -6.28
CA GLU A 42 -14.80 -1.04 -5.09
C GLU A 42 -13.28 -1.19 -5.09
N ASN A 43 -12.67 -1.46 -6.25
CA ASN A 43 -11.21 -1.50 -6.38
C ASN A 43 -10.57 -0.13 -6.11
N GLU A 44 -11.15 0.94 -6.63
CA GLU A 44 -10.69 2.31 -6.37
C GLU A 44 -10.83 2.65 -4.88
N ARG A 45 -11.96 2.30 -4.25
CA ARG A 45 -12.17 2.46 -2.80
C ARG A 45 -11.09 1.73 -2.00
N MET A 46 -10.83 0.46 -2.30
CA MET A 46 -9.79 -0.32 -1.61
C MET A 46 -8.39 0.29 -1.80
N ARG A 47 -8.07 0.77 -3.00
CA ARG A 47 -6.81 1.45 -3.28
C ARG A 47 -6.67 2.72 -2.42
N LEU A 48 -7.68 3.59 -2.44
CA LEU A 48 -7.67 4.84 -1.69
C LEU A 48 -7.61 4.59 -0.18
N GLN A 49 -8.29 3.55 0.32
CA GLN A 49 -8.20 3.18 1.73
C GLN A 49 -6.76 2.81 2.14
N ARG A 50 -6.06 2.01 1.33
CA ARG A 50 -4.66 1.66 1.60
C ARG A 50 -3.74 2.87 1.54
N GLU A 51 -3.97 3.79 0.60
CA GLU A 51 -3.21 5.05 0.52
C GLU A 51 -3.42 5.90 1.78
N LEU A 52 -4.66 6.00 2.26
CA LEU A 52 -5.00 6.69 3.50
C LEU A 52 -4.29 6.05 4.69
N ASP A 53 -4.36 4.73 4.84
CA ASP A 53 -3.71 4.01 5.95
C ASP A 53 -2.19 4.27 5.95
N ASN A 54 -1.54 4.21 4.78
CA ASN A 54 -0.13 4.53 4.63
C ASN A 54 0.20 5.98 5.03
N TRP A 55 -0.64 6.95 4.64
CA TRP A 55 -0.44 8.35 5.02
C TRP A 55 -0.63 8.58 6.52
N THR A 56 -1.61 7.92 7.15
CA THR A 56 -1.81 8.01 8.60
C THR A 56 -0.62 7.46 9.36
N MET A 57 -0.04 6.33 8.93
CA MET A 57 1.19 5.80 9.51
C MET A 57 2.35 6.80 9.40
N ARG A 58 2.58 7.36 8.20
CA ARG A 58 3.65 8.35 7.99
C ARG A 58 3.44 9.62 8.82
N LYS A 59 2.20 10.06 8.98
CA LYS A 59 1.85 11.20 9.84
C LYS A 59 2.24 10.92 11.29
N LEU A 60 1.91 9.75 11.82
CA LEU A 60 2.28 9.35 13.19
C LEU A 60 3.80 9.26 13.37
N GLU A 61 4.54 8.76 12.38
CA GLU A 61 6.00 8.75 12.40
C GLU A 61 6.60 10.16 12.42
N ALA A 62 6.06 11.06 11.58
CA ALA A 62 6.47 12.46 11.55
C ALA A 62 6.16 13.18 12.87
N GLU A 63 4.99 12.94 13.47
CA GLU A 63 4.62 13.50 14.78
C GLU A 63 5.58 13.03 15.89
N ARG A 64 5.99 11.76 15.88
CA ARG A 64 7.00 11.24 16.82
C ARG A 64 8.37 11.87 16.61
N ALA A 65 8.80 12.07 15.36
CA ALA A 65 10.06 12.73 15.05
C ALA A 65 10.04 14.19 15.49
N LEU A 66 8.93 14.89 15.27
CA LEU A 66 8.74 16.27 15.70
C LEU A 66 8.83 16.40 17.23
N ALA A 67 8.15 15.52 17.98
CA ALA A 67 8.23 15.51 19.43
C ALA A 67 9.66 15.28 19.97
N ARG A 68 10.47 14.46 19.28
CA ARG A 68 11.89 14.27 19.63
C ARG A 68 12.69 15.54 19.38
N ILE A 69 12.52 16.16 18.23
CA ILE A 69 13.20 17.42 17.88
C ILE A 69 12.82 18.52 18.87
N ASP A 70 11.55 18.65 19.23
CA ASP A 70 11.09 19.63 20.22
C ASP A 70 11.76 19.41 21.59
N ALA A 71 11.92 18.15 22.02
CA ALA A 71 12.63 17.82 23.24
C ALA A 71 14.13 18.18 23.17
N GLU A 72 14.78 17.92 22.04
CA GLU A 72 16.19 18.30 21.81
C GLU A 72 16.38 19.81 21.79
N ILE A 73 15.46 20.55 21.13
CA ILE A 73 15.46 22.02 21.13
C ILE A 73 15.28 22.56 22.55
N ALA A 74 14.37 21.98 23.34
CA ALA A 74 14.18 22.37 24.74
C ALA A 74 15.47 22.16 25.57
N ALA A 75 16.09 20.99 25.46
CA ALA A 75 17.34 20.70 26.15
C ALA A 75 18.49 21.65 25.74
N MET A 76 18.59 21.98 24.45
CA MET A 76 19.56 22.95 23.95
C MET A 76 19.27 24.37 24.45
N ARG A 77 18.00 24.78 24.51
CA ARG A 77 17.60 26.08 25.07
C ARG A 77 18.01 26.19 26.53
N ASP A 78 17.78 25.15 27.32
CA ASP A 78 18.19 25.12 28.74
C ASP A 78 19.71 25.24 28.86
N LEU A 79 20.48 24.53 28.03
CA LEU A 79 21.94 24.62 28.00
C LEU A 79 22.45 26.01 27.60
N LEU A 80 21.78 26.68 26.67
CA LEU A 80 22.19 27.99 26.14
C LEU A 80 21.76 29.17 27.02
N LEU A 81 20.60 29.07 27.70
CA LEU A 81 19.99 30.18 28.45
C LEU A 81 20.22 30.12 29.97
N GLY A 82 20.74 29.00 30.51
CA GLY A 82 21.22 28.91 31.90
C GLY A 82 20.74 27.61 32.58
N THR A 83 21.61 26.87 33.26
CA THR A 83 22.34 27.33 34.47
C THR A 83 23.87 27.39 34.33
N PRO A 84 24.54 28.33 35.03
CA PRO A 84 25.97 28.19 35.31
C PRO A 84 26.21 26.92 36.13
N ASP A 85 27.25 26.21 35.73
CA ASP A 85 27.78 24.99 36.32
C ASP A 85 28.02 25.16 37.84
N ALA A 86 27.01 24.81 38.65
CA ALA A 86 27.16 24.64 40.08
C ALA A 86 26.93 23.15 40.39
N ALA A 87 28.02 22.40 40.35
CA ALA A 87 28.16 21.04 40.85
C ALA A 87 27.59 19.91 39.98
N ARG A 88 28.33 19.48 38.96
CA ARG A 88 28.47 18.04 38.68
C ARG A 88 29.85 17.71 38.10
N THR A 89 30.78 17.52 39.04
CA THR A 89 32.07 16.87 38.85
C THR A 89 31.93 15.62 37.94
N PRO A 90 32.80 15.41 36.94
CA PRO A 90 32.81 14.17 36.18
C PRO A 90 33.34 13.03 37.08
N ALA A 91 32.42 12.35 37.77
CA ALA A 91 32.73 11.14 38.52
C ALA A 91 33.05 10.01 37.53
N ARG A 92 34.32 9.96 37.14
CA ARG A 92 35.03 8.82 36.58
C ARG A 92 34.71 7.56 37.39
N ARG A 93 33.73 6.75 36.99
CA ARG A 93 33.61 5.34 37.41
C ARG A 93 33.72 4.42 36.20
N ARG A 94 34.99 4.12 35.93
CA ARG A 94 35.56 2.83 35.53
C ARG A 94 34.63 1.87 34.79
N ARG A 95 34.98 1.66 33.52
CA ARG A 95 34.78 0.40 32.79
C ARG A 95 35.02 -0.79 33.73
N ALA A 96 34.00 -1.61 33.93
CA ALA A 96 34.15 -3.00 34.32
C ALA A 96 33.58 -3.84 33.18
N ALA A 97 34.47 -4.43 32.39
CA ALA A 97 34.13 -5.50 31.47
C ALA A 97 34.02 -6.80 32.29
N PRO A 98 32.99 -7.63 32.09
CA PRO A 98 33.12 -9.04 32.38
C PRO A 98 33.69 -9.74 31.14
N LYS A 99 34.98 -10.09 31.22
CA LYS A 99 35.59 -11.13 30.38
C LYS A 99 35.27 -12.48 31.03
N GLY A 100 34.73 -13.40 30.23
CA GLY A 100 35.06 -14.83 30.32
C GLY A 100 34.01 -15.74 30.95
N GLN A 101 33.27 -16.43 30.08
CA GLN A 101 33.16 -17.91 29.99
C GLN A 101 32.17 -18.17 28.83
N GLU A 102 32.63 -18.38 27.59
CA GLU A 102 33.02 -19.71 27.07
C GLU A 102 32.15 -20.85 27.60
N ALA A 103 31.12 -21.22 26.82
CA ALA A 103 30.70 -22.61 26.64
C ALA A 103 29.76 -22.74 25.43
N LEU A 104 30.23 -23.47 24.43
CA LEU A 104 29.50 -24.24 23.42
C LEU A 104 28.75 -23.51 22.29
N VAL A 105 29.51 -23.28 21.21
CA VAL A 105 29.29 -23.91 19.89
C VAL A 105 27.96 -24.66 19.75
N SER A 106 27.02 -24.10 18.96
CA SER A 106 26.25 -24.89 17.98
C SER A 106 25.49 -23.95 17.04
N ALA A 107 25.97 -23.84 15.81
CA ALA A 107 25.22 -23.37 14.65
C ALA A 107 25.25 -24.50 13.62
N PRO A 108 24.44 -24.45 12.55
CA PRO A 108 22.97 -24.51 12.49
C PRO A 108 22.54 -25.83 11.82
N ALA A 109 21.38 -26.40 12.19
CA ALA A 109 20.82 -27.55 11.47
C ALA A 109 19.55 -27.13 10.71
N LEU A 110 19.73 -26.79 9.43
CA LEU A 110 18.70 -26.97 8.41
C LEU A 110 18.69 -28.45 8.00
N PRO A 111 17.51 -29.05 7.83
CA PRO A 111 17.35 -30.02 6.75
C PRO A 111 16.10 -29.72 5.89
N GLU A 112 16.38 -29.41 4.62
CA GLU A 112 15.83 -29.95 3.36
C GLU A 112 14.32 -30.05 3.03
N PRO A 113 13.98 -30.02 1.72
CA PRO A 113 12.62 -29.79 1.22
C PRO A 113 11.76 -31.06 1.25
N LEU A 114 10.45 -30.87 1.45
CA LEU A 114 9.44 -31.91 1.23
C LEU A 114 9.03 -31.90 -0.25
N ASP A 115 9.58 -32.83 -1.01
CA ASP A 115 8.93 -33.36 -2.21
C ASP A 115 7.97 -34.48 -1.77
N TYR A 116 6.67 -34.28 -1.99
CA TYR A 116 5.68 -35.32 -2.30
C TYR A 116 4.50 -34.69 -3.06
#